data_AF-A0A0F9GF45-F1
#
_entry.id   AF-A0A0F9GF45-F1
#
_cell.length_a   1.000
_cell.length_b   1.000
_cell.length_c   1.000
_cell.angle_alpha   90.00
_cell.angle_beta   90.00
_cell.angle_gamma   90.00
#
_symmetry.space_group_name_H-M   'P 1'
#
loop_
_entity.id
_entity.type
_entity.pdbx_description
1 polymer ?
#
loop_
_entity_poly.entity_id
_entity_poly.type
_entity_poly.pdbx_seq_one_letter_code
_entity_poly.pdbx_strand_id
1 'polypeptide(L)'
;MKFNDQLDRSLSLEKTTQRIVCLVPSLSELLVDLELEDKLVGVTKFCVHPDYLRKEKTVVGGTKTVHFDQLSALKPDIILC
;
A
#
# COMPACT_ATOMS: atom_id res chain seq x y z
N MET A 1 -0.58 19.49 -2.41
CA MET A 1 -2.00 19.39 -2.01
C MET A 1 -2.06 18.93 -0.56
N LYS A 2 -2.93 19.51 0.27
CA LYS A 2 -3.09 19.12 1.68
C LYS A 2 -4.34 18.23 1.84
N PHE A 3 -4.20 17.15 2.58
CA PHE A 3 -5.27 16.20 2.87
C PHE A 3 -5.28 15.89 4.36
N ASN A 4 -6.45 15.59 4.90
CA ASN A 4 -6.57 14.99 6.23
C ASN A 4 -6.98 13.53 6.05
N ASP A 5 -6.34 12.65 6.80
CA ASP A 5 -6.75 11.25 6.84
C ASP A 5 -7.86 11.02 7.87
N GLN A 6 -8.27 9.76 8.04
CA GLN A 6 -9.35 9.36 8.94
C GLN A 6 -9.02 9.55 10.43
N LEU A 7 -7.76 9.82 10.77
CA LEU A 7 -7.30 10.14 12.13
C LEU A 7 -7.03 11.65 12.29
N ASP A 8 -7.50 12.46 11.33
CA ASP A 8 -7.30 13.92 11.27
C ASP A 8 -5.82 14.34 11.24
N ARG A 9 -4.94 13.48 10.71
CA ARG A 9 -3.53 13.84 10.47
C ARG A 9 -3.44 14.61 9.15
N SER A 10 -2.81 15.78 9.19
CA SER A 10 -2.58 16.57 7.99
C SER A 10 -1.37 16.04 7.20
N LEU A 11 -1.61 15.67 5.95
CA LEU A 11 -0.63 15.16 5.00
C LEU A 11 -0.46 16.16 3.85
N SER A 12 0.78 16.40 3.43
CA SER A 12 1.09 17.21 2.25
C SER A 12 1.71 16.33 1.18
N LEU A 13 1.04 16.23 0.03
CA LEU A 13 1.54 15.53 -1.14
C LEU A 13 1.99 16.56 -2.19
N GLU A 14 3.26 16.50 -2.57
CA GLU A 14 3.85 17.39 -3.59
C GLU A 14 3.46 16.98 -5.02
N LYS A 15 3.30 15.67 -5.23
CA LYS A 15 2.99 15.05 -6.53
C LYS A 15 2.03 13.88 -6.36
N THR A 16 1.41 13.45 -7.45
CA THR A 16 0.60 12.22 -7.48
C THR A 16 1.47 11.01 -7.18
N THR A 17 1.06 10.21 -6.19
CA THR A 17 1.76 9.01 -5.74
C THR A 17 1.79 7.95 -6.85
N GLN A 18 2.95 7.33 -7.05
CA GLN A 18 3.14 6.28 -8.07
C GLN A 18 3.55 4.95 -7.45
N ARG A 19 4.05 4.95 -6.20
CA ARG A 19 4.49 3.76 -5.48
C ARG A 19 3.77 3.65 -4.16
N ILE A 20 2.76 2.78 -4.10
CA ILE A 20 1.89 2.57 -2.96
C ILE A 20 2.28 1.25 -2.27
N VAL A 21 2.41 1.26 -0.96
CA VAL A 21 2.38 0.06 -0.13
C VAL A 21 1.06 0.04 0.63
N CYS A 22 0.32 -1.06 0.56
CA CYS A 22 -0.95 -1.21 1.25
C CYS A 22 -0.86 -2.28 2.34
N LEU A 23 -1.13 -1.89 3.59
CA LEU A 23 -1.08 -2.79 4.75
C LEU A 23 -2.45 -3.36 5.13
N VAL A 24 -3.51 -2.98 4.41
CA VAL A 24 -4.91 -3.27 4.75
C VAL A 24 -5.55 -4.08 3.62
N PRO A 25 -6.01 -5.33 3.85
CA PRO A 25 -6.58 -6.19 2.81
C PRO A 25 -7.71 -5.56 2.00
N SER A 26 -8.69 -4.96 2.68
CA SER A 26 -9.84 -4.33 2.00
C SER A 26 -9.44 -3.13 1.14
N LEU A 27 -8.40 -2.37 1.53
CA LEU A 27 -7.91 -1.27 0.71
C LEU A 27 -7.09 -1.76 -0.48
N SER A 28 -6.35 -2.86 -0.35
CA SER A 28 -5.64 -3.43 -1.50
C SER A 28 -6.60 -3.93 -2.58
N GLU A 29 -7.74 -4.52 -2.18
CA GLU A 29 -8.81 -4.91 -3.12
C GLU A 29 -9.39 -3.68 -3.83
N LEU A 30 -9.75 -2.64 -3.07
CA LEU A 30 -10.25 -1.39 -3.64
C LEU A 30 -9.27 -0.75 -4.62
N LEU A 31 -7.95 -0.77 -4.34
CA LEU A 31 -6.95 -0.23 -5.27
C LEU A 31 -6.92 -1.01 -6.60
N VAL A 32 -7.13 -2.33 -6.56
CA VAL A 32 -7.21 -3.15 -7.77
C VAL A 32 -8.48 -2.82 -8.56
N ASP A 33 -9.63 -2.73 -7.89
CA ASP A 33 -10.91 -2.38 -8.52
C ASP A 33 -10.90 -0.99 -9.18
N LEU A 34 -10.07 -0.07 -8.65
CA LEU A 34 -9.85 1.27 -9.20
C LEU A 34 -8.76 1.30 -10.30
N GLU A 35 -8.29 0.15 -10.78
CA GLU A 35 -7.24 0.02 -11.80
C GLU A 35 -5.91 0.68 -11.38
N LEU A 36 -5.63 0.76 -10.06
CA LEU A 36 -4.39 1.33 -9.50
C LEU A 36 -3.35 0.25 -9.17
N GLU A 37 -3.57 -0.98 -9.62
CA GLU A 37 -2.72 -2.13 -9.36
C GLU A 37 -1.25 -1.91 -9.78
N ASP A 38 -1.01 -1.21 -10.89
CA ASP A 38 0.35 -0.91 -11.37
C ASP A 38 1.15 -0.02 -10.41
N LYS A 39 0.46 0.74 -9.57
CA LYS A 39 1.08 1.60 -8.55
C LYS A 39 1.29 0.89 -7.23
N LEU A 40 0.65 -0.27 -7.02
CA LEU A 40 0.78 -1.05 -5.80
C LEU A 40 2.06 -1.88 -5.87
N VAL A 41 3.07 -1.49 -5.08
CA VAL A 41 4.40 -2.12 -5.10
C VAL A 41 4.61 -3.10 -3.94
N GLY A 42 3.80 -3.02 -2.90
CA GLY A 42 3.88 -3.92 -1.76
C GLY A 42 2.58 -4.10 -1.01
N VAL A 43 2.37 -5.31 -0.50
CA VAL A 43 1.16 -5.75 0.21
C VAL A 43 1.52 -6.60 1.42
N THR A 44 0.55 -6.86 2.30
CA THR A 44 0.76 -7.85 3.37
C THR A 44 0.41 -9.26 2.91
N LYS A 45 0.83 -10.27 3.67
CA LYS A 45 0.45 -11.67 3.46
C LYS A 45 -1.07 -11.91 3.57
N PHE A 46 -1.81 -10.97 4.15
CA PHE A 46 -3.26 -11.04 4.34
C PHE A 46 -4.05 -10.38 3.20
N CYS A 47 -3.40 -9.67 2.28
CA CYS A 47 -4.02 -9.17 1.06
C CYS A 47 -4.18 -10.34 0.08
N VAL A 48 -5.16 -11.21 0.33
CA VAL A 48 -5.32 -12.48 -0.38
C VAL A 48 -6.13 -12.36 -1.66
N HIS A 49 -6.84 -11.24 -1.83
CA HIS A 49 -7.65 -10.94 -2.99
C HIS A 49 -7.07 -9.76 -3.77
N PRO A 50 -7.09 -9.83 -5.11
CA PRO A 50 -7.31 -11.05 -5.88
C PRO A 50 -6.18 -12.09 -5.66
N ASP A 51 -6.45 -13.37 -5.94
CA ASP A 51 -5.57 -14.49 -5.55
C ASP A 51 -4.13 -14.39 -6.11
N TYR A 52 -3.96 -13.63 -7.19
CA TYR A 52 -2.68 -13.38 -7.83
C TYR A 52 -1.86 -12.26 -7.16
N LEU A 53 -2.48 -11.39 -6.37
CA LEU A 53 -1.87 -10.14 -5.90
C LEU A 53 -0.58 -10.37 -5.09
N ARG A 54 -0.55 -11.38 -4.22
CA ARG A 54 0.65 -11.72 -3.42
C ARG A 54 1.77 -12.37 -4.22
N LYS A 55 1.47 -12.85 -5.43
CA LYS A 55 2.48 -13.41 -6.34
C LYS A 55 3.11 -12.29 -7.17
N GLU A 56 2.34 -11.27 -7.51
CA GLU A 56 2.81 -10.16 -8.34
C GLU A 56 3.45 -9.03 -7.53
N LYS A 57 2.96 -8.76 -6.32
CA LYS A 57 3.43 -7.65 -5.48
C LYS A 57 4.34 -8.15 -4.37
N THR A 58 5.25 -7.30 -3.91
CA THR A 58 6.18 -7.67 -2.83
C THR A 58 5.42 -7.81 -1.51
N VAL A 59 5.52 -8.98 -0.87
CA VAL A 59 4.93 -9.19 0.46
C VAL A 59 5.83 -8.59 1.54
N VAL A 60 5.41 -7.47 2.15
CA VAL A 60 6.18 -6.72 3.16
C VAL A 60 5.90 -7.15 4.60
N GLY A 61 5.49 -8.41 4.79
CA GLY A 61 5.15 -8.98 6.10
C GLY A 61 3.66 -9.15 6.35
N GLY A 62 3.20 -8.96 7.58
CA GLY A 62 1.80 -9.06 8.01
C GLY A 62 1.33 -7.83 8.80
N THR A 63 0.04 -7.78 9.14
CA THR A 63 -0.58 -6.63 9.86
C THR A 63 0.05 -6.29 11.21
N LYS A 64 0.67 -7.26 11.89
CA LYS A 64 1.38 -7.06 13.18
C LYS A 64 2.90 -7.07 13.07
N THR A 65 3.44 -7.42 11.90
CA THR A 65 4.88 -7.65 11.71
C THR A 65 5.24 -7.22 10.31
N VAL A 66 5.54 -5.92 10.16
CA VAL A 66 5.97 -5.32 8.90
C VAL A 66 7.49 -5.46 8.80
N HIS A 67 7.98 -5.91 7.64
CA HIS A 67 9.41 -5.98 7.36
C HIS A 67 9.90 -4.63 6.87
N PHE A 68 10.35 -3.77 7.78
CA PHE A 68 10.76 -2.39 7.47
C PHE A 68 11.89 -2.31 6.43
N ASP A 69 12.83 -3.26 6.43
CA ASP A 69 13.91 -3.28 5.43
C ASP A 69 13.37 -3.51 4.01
N GLN A 70 12.42 -4.43 3.85
CA GLN A 70 11.76 -4.68 2.57
C GLN A 70 10.90 -3.49 2.15
N LEU A 71 10.14 -2.91 3.09
CA LEU A 71 9.32 -1.74 2.83
C LEU A 71 10.18 -0.55 2.38
N SER A 72 11.32 -0.30 3.04
CA SER A 72 12.25 0.78 2.69
C SER A 72 12.89 0.56 1.32
N ALA A 73 13.27 -0.68 1.00
CA ALA A 73 13.82 -1.04 -0.31
C ALA A 73 12.85 -0.77 -1.48
N LEU A 74 11.54 -0.84 -1.23
CA LEU A 74 10.52 -0.54 -2.24
C LEU A 74 10.38 0.97 -2.53
N LYS A 75 10.95 1.86 -1.70
CA LYS A 75 10.86 3.32 -1.85
C LYS A 75 9.42 3.79 -2.13
N PRO A 76 8.45 3.50 -1.23
CA PRO A 76 7.07 3.93 -1.42
C PRO A 76 6.95 5.46 -1.30
N ASP A 77 6.04 6.03 -2.08
CA ASP A 77 5.62 7.44 -1.92
C ASP A 77 4.57 7.57 -0.81
N ILE A 78 3.78 6.52 -0.59
CA ILE A 78 2.71 6.47 0.41
C ILE A 78 2.50 5.05 0.94
N ILE A 79 2.16 4.95 2.22
CA ILE A 79 1.77 3.71 2.89
C ILE A 79 0.35 3.88 3.40
N LEU A 80 -0.55 2.97 3.03
CA LEU A 80 -1.92 2.91 3.54
C LEU A 80 -1.98 1.94 4.72
N CYS A 81 -2.38 2.43 5.89
CA CYS A 81 -2.41 1.69 7.15
C CYS A 81 -3.68 1.95 7.96
#